data_AF-A0A208XSJ8-F1
#
_entry.id   AF-A0A208XSJ8-F1
#
_cell.length_a   1.000
_cell.length_b   1.000
_cell.length_c   1.000
_cell.angle_alpha   90.00
_cell.angle_beta   90.00
_cell.angle_gamma   90.00
#
_symmetry.space_group_name_H-M   'P 1'
#
loop_
_entity.id
_entity.type
_entity.pdbx_description
1 polymer ?
#
loop_
_entity_poly.entity_id
_entity_poly.type
_entity_poly.pdbx_seq_one_letter_code
_entity_poly.pdbx_strand_id
1 'polypeptide(L)'
;MSEFNVHLTGWKGNEPSPHAGQGVVEAPGQGVNLRWQSRESVPTDFENALADAIESAYLAGARTPQQFAEHLNAAGVAMPSGRDWSAASLEQEMSRLGY
;
A
#
# COMPACT_ATOMS: atom_id res chain seq x y z
N MET A 1 -0.11 9.03 17.31
CA MET A 1 0.95 8.44 16.47
C MET A 1 0.49 8.59 15.03
N SER A 2 1.32 9.15 14.14
CA SER A 2 0.94 9.29 12.74
C SER A 2 0.92 7.90 12.09
N GLU A 3 -0.18 7.56 11.41
CA GLU A 3 -0.42 6.22 10.84
C GLU A 3 0.28 5.99 9.48
N PHE A 4 1.00 7.00 8.97
CA PHE A 4 1.71 6.96 7.69
C PHE A 4 2.97 7.86 7.72
N ASN A 5 3.86 7.69 6.75
CA ASN A 5 5.11 8.43 6.71
C ASN A 5 4.91 9.86 6.16
N VAL A 6 4.72 10.84 7.05
CA VAL A 6 4.61 12.27 6.70
C VAL A 6 5.89 12.85 6.09
N HIS A 7 7.02 12.14 6.16
CA HIS A 7 8.31 12.56 5.62
C HIS A 7 8.64 11.86 4.29
N LEU A 8 7.71 11.13 3.67
CA LEU A 8 7.90 10.53 2.36
C LEU A 8 7.98 11.64 1.29
N THR A 9 9.17 12.18 1.08
CA THR A 9 9.43 13.10 -0.03
C THR A 9 9.44 12.31 -1.34
N GLY A 10 8.58 12.68 -2.29
CA GLY A 10 8.75 12.31 -3.69
C GLY A 10 10.18 12.66 -4.15
N TRP A 11 10.74 11.85 -5.06
CA TRP A 11 12.13 11.89 -5.52
C TRP A 11 12.73 13.32 -5.49
N LYS A 12 13.60 13.56 -4.52
CA LYS A 12 14.47 14.74 -4.48
C LYS A 12 15.63 14.45 -5.42
N GLY A 13 15.83 15.29 -6.42
CA GLY A 13 16.97 15.18 -7.33
C GLY A 13 18.28 14.97 -6.57
N ASN A 14 19.22 14.25 -7.20
CA ASN A 14 20.50 13.85 -6.62
C ASN A 14 21.49 15.01 -6.38
N GLU A 15 21.06 16.27 -6.47
CA GLU A 15 21.92 17.42 -6.23
C GLU A 15 22.16 17.57 -4.72
N PRO A 16 23.41 17.37 -4.25
CA PRO A 16 23.74 17.66 -2.87
C PRO A 16 23.49 19.14 -2.62
N SER A 17 22.80 19.47 -1.52
CA SER A 17 22.66 20.87 -1.13
C SER A 17 24.06 21.48 -0.92
N PRO A 18 24.38 22.64 -1.52
CA PRO A 18 25.70 23.27 -1.38
C PRO A 18 25.93 23.88 0.01
N HIS A 19 24.90 23.90 0.85
CA HIS A 19 24.97 24.34 2.23
C HIS A 19 25.25 23.12 3.12
N ALA A 20 26.43 23.09 3.75
CA ALA A 20 26.71 22.14 4.84
C ALA A 20 25.61 22.29 5.90
N GLY A 21 24.99 21.18 6.32
CA GLY A 21 23.86 21.16 7.23
C GLY A 21 24.11 21.99 8.49
N GLN A 22 23.60 23.23 8.51
CA GLN A 22 23.65 24.07 9.69
C GLN A 22 22.52 23.65 10.63
N GLY A 23 22.90 23.14 11.81
CA GLY A 23 22.10 23.32 13.03
C GLY A 23 21.33 22.13 13.58
N VAL A 24 21.45 20.91 13.04
CA VAL A 24 20.76 19.74 13.63
C VAL A 24 21.74 18.62 13.91
N VAL A 25 22.09 18.45 15.19
CA VAL A 25 22.74 17.23 15.70
C VAL A 25 21.63 16.36 16.26
N GLU A 26 21.37 15.23 15.61
CA GLU A 26 20.44 14.22 16.11
C GLU A 26 20.96 13.70 17.46
N ALA A 27 20.15 13.82 18.52
CA ALA A 27 20.52 13.31 19.83
C ALA A 27 20.46 11.77 19.82
N PRO A 28 21.54 11.06 20.21
CA PRO A 28 21.54 9.60 20.26
C PRO A 28 20.38 9.08 21.12
N GLY A 29 19.56 8.18 20.56
CA GLY A 29 18.38 7.61 21.25
C GLY A 29 17.08 8.43 21.15
N GLN A 30 17.11 9.61 20.51
CA GLN A 30 15.91 10.42 20.21
C GLN A 30 15.42 10.24 18.77
N GLY A 31 16.18 9.54 17.92
CA GLY A 31 15.76 9.22 16.56
C GLY A 31 14.50 8.36 16.56
N VAL A 32 13.44 8.87 15.94
CA VAL A 32 12.22 8.08 15.71
C VAL A 32 12.59 6.95 14.75
N ASN A 33 12.36 5.71 15.15
CA ASN A 33 12.34 4.59 14.20
C ASN A 33 11.09 4.76 13.33
N LEU A 34 11.23 5.52 12.25
CA LEU A 34 10.26 5.52 11.18
C LEU A 34 10.18 4.08 10.69
N ARG A 35 9.07 3.40 11.00
CA ARG A 35 8.75 2.13 10.34
C ARG A 35 8.82 2.42 8.85
N TRP A 36 9.71 1.72 8.15
CA TRP A 36 9.79 1.80 6.70
C TRP A 36 8.43 1.41 6.14
N GLN A 37 7.64 2.42 5.81
CA GLN A 37 6.30 2.32 5.28
C GLN A 37 6.32 3.16 4.00
N SER A 38 6.10 2.51 2.85
CA SER A 38 6.05 3.17 1.54
C SER A 38 4.76 3.97 1.33
N ARG A 39 3.80 3.86 2.27
CA ARG A 39 2.45 4.41 2.10
C ARG A 39 2.37 5.88 2.54
N GLU A 40 1.90 6.71 1.62
CA GLU A 40 1.68 8.15 1.78
C GLU A 40 0.38 8.49 2.54
N SER A 41 -0.53 7.52 2.71
CA SER A 41 -1.83 7.70 3.38
C SER A 41 -2.30 6.43 4.12
N VAL A 42 -3.32 6.60 4.97
CA VAL A 42 -4.10 5.49 5.55
C VAL A 42 -4.85 4.75 4.43
N PRO A 43 -5.05 3.41 4.54
CA PRO A 43 -5.86 2.67 3.59
C PRO A 43 -7.28 3.21 3.49
N THR A 44 -7.80 3.27 2.27
CA THR A 44 -9.22 3.60 2.02
C THR A 44 -10.13 2.45 2.45
N ASP A 45 -11.43 2.73 2.65
CA ASP A 45 -12.43 1.69 2.95
C ASP A 45 -12.47 0.59 1.89
N PHE A 46 -12.28 0.97 0.62
CA PHE A 46 -12.16 0.03 -0.49
C PHE A 46 -10.94 -0.90 -0.34
N GLU A 47 -9.77 -0.35 -0.01
CA GLU A 47 -8.55 -1.13 0.16
C GLU A 47 -8.65 -2.08 1.35
N ASN A 48 -9.30 -1.67 2.44
CA ASN A 48 -9.57 -2.55 3.58
C ASN A 48 -10.53 -3.68 3.19
N ALA A 49 -11.65 -3.38 2.53
CA ALA A 49 -12.60 -4.41 2.08
C ALA A 49 -11.96 -5.40 1.08
N LEU A 50 -11.10 -4.91 0.18
CA LEU A 50 -10.34 -5.74 -0.73
C LEU A 50 -9.37 -6.67 0.01
N ALA A 51 -8.67 -6.16 1.02
CA ALA A 51 -7.74 -6.95 1.83
C ALA A 51 -8.47 -8.07 2.59
N ASP A 52 -9.57 -7.73 3.27
CA ASP A 52 -10.39 -8.71 4.02
C ASP A 52 -10.90 -9.83 3.10
N ALA A 53 -11.34 -9.48 1.89
CA ALA A 53 -11.81 -10.46 0.91
C ALA A 53 -10.70 -11.35 0.35
N ILE A 54 -9.49 -10.81 0.15
CA ILE A 54 -8.32 -11.59 -0.26
C ILE A 54 -7.88 -12.56 0.86
N GLU A 55 -7.91 -12.11 2.11
CA GLU A 55 -7.59 -12.97 3.26
C GLU A 55 -8.61 -14.12 3.37
N SER A 56 -9.91 -13.81 3.28
CA SER A 56 -10.98 -14.82 3.23
C SER A 56 -10.78 -15.81 2.08
N ALA A 57 -10.47 -15.33 0.87
CA ALA A 57 -10.21 -16.19 -0.29
C ALA A 57 -9.04 -17.13 -0.04
N TYR A 58 -7.96 -16.63 0.57
CA TYR A 58 -6.79 -17.44 0.89
C TYR A 58 -7.11 -18.54 1.91
N LEU A 59 -7.87 -18.20 2.96
CA LEU A 59 -8.34 -19.14 3.98
C LEU A 59 -9.29 -20.19 3.38
N ALA A 60 -10.08 -19.82 2.38
CA ALA A 60 -10.93 -20.71 1.61
C ALA A 60 -10.16 -21.59 0.59
N GLY A 61 -8.85 -21.40 0.46
CA GLY A 61 -7.98 -22.24 -0.37
C GLY A 61 -7.67 -21.69 -1.76
N ALA A 62 -8.02 -20.44 -2.07
CA ALA A 62 -7.60 -19.79 -3.32
C ALA A 62 -6.07 -19.67 -3.39
N ARG A 63 -5.49 -20.05 -4.52
CA ARG A 63 -4.03 -20.01 -4.77
C ARG A 63 -3.65 -19.41 -6.11
N THR A 64 -4.61 -19.18 -7.00
CA THR A 64 -4.37 -18.55 -8.31
C THR A 64 -5.14 -17.23 -8.42
N PRO A 65 -4.64 -16.25 -9.20
CA PRO A 65 -5.34 -14.97 -9.41
C PRO A 65 -6.80 -15.15 -9.87
N GLN A 66 -7.06 -16.17 -10.68
CA GLN A 66 -8.40 -16.51 -11.14
C GLN A 66 -9.31 -16.95 -9.98
N GLN A 67 -8.83 -17.80 -9.07
CA GLN A 67 -9.60 -18.23 -7.89
C GLN A 67 -9.89 -17.06 -6.93
N PHE A 68 -8.95 -16.12 -6.79
CA PHE A 68 -9.19 -14.91 -6.02
C PHE A 68 -10.27 -14.04 -6.66
N ALA A 69 -10.20 -13.82 -7.98
CA ALA A 69 -11.21 -13.06 -8.72
C ALA A 69 -12.62 -13.67 -8.58
N GLU A 70 -12.73 -15.00 -8.68
CA GLU A 70 -13.98 -15.73 -8.45
C GLU A 70 -14.52 -15.53 -7.03
N HIS A 71 -13.64 -15.60 -6.02
CA HIS A 71 -14.03 -15.37 -4.63
C HIS A 71 -14.50 -13.93 -4.37
N LEU A 72 -13.79 -12.94 -4.92
CA LEU A 72 -14.14 -11.52 -4.82
C LEU A 72 -15.52 -11.25 -5.43
N ASN A 73 -15.79 -11.80 -6.61
CA ASN A 73 -17.08 -11.68 -7.28
C ASN A 73 -18.20 -12.34 -6.47
N ALA A 74 -17.95 -13.54 -5.92
CA ALA A 74 -18.90 -14.23 -5.06
C ALA A 74 -19.19 -13.48 -3.75
N ALA A 75 -18.20 -12.77 -3.21
CA ALA A 75 -18.33 -11.93 -2.02
C ALA A 75 -18.97 -10.55 -2.30
N GLY A 76 -19.23 -10.21 -3.57
CA GLY A 76 -19.83 -8.93 -3.96
C GLY A 76 -18.88 -7.73 -3.83
N VAL A 77 -17.57 -7.97 -3.77
CA VAL A 77 -16.57 -6.90 -3.74
C VAL A 77 -16.41 -6.35 -5.15
N ALA A 78 -17.00 -5.19 -5.42
CA ALA A 78 -16.90 -4.57 -6.74
C ALA A 78 -15.54 -3.89 -6.95
N MET A 79 -15.02 -3.95 -8.18
CA MET A 79 -13.92 -3.07 -8.56
C MET A 79 -14.35 -1.60 -8.50
N PRO A 80 -13.40 -0.64 -8.40
CA PRO A 80 -13.71 0.80 -8.47
C PRO A 80 -14.40 1.19 -9.80
N SER A 81 -14.18 0.42 -10.86
CA SER A 81 -14.84 0.58 -12.16
C SER A 81 -16.27 0.03 -12.23
N GLY A 82 -16.73 -0.68 -11.19
CA GLY A 82 -18.03 -1.36 -11.14
C GLY A 82 -18.14 -2.64 -11.98
N ARG A 83 -17.03 -3.10 -12.58
CA ARG A 83 -16.98 -4.36 -13.34
C ARG A 83 -16.59 -5.54 -12.45
N ASP A 84 -16.93 -6.76 -12.89
CA ASP A 84 -16.51 -8.00 -12.24
C ASP A 84 -15.00 -8.22 -12.34
N TRP A 85 -14.42 -8.84 -11.31
CA TRP A 85 -13.02 -9.20 -11.27
C TRP A 85 -12.68 -10.28 -12.29
N SER A 86 -11.52 -10.10 -12.92
CA SER A 86 -10.80 -11.11 -13.68
C SER A 86 -9.39 -11.24 -13.11
N ALA A 87 -8.67 -12.32 -13.43
CA ALA A 87 -7.26 -12.46 -13.04
C ALA A 87 -6.42 -11.24 -13.46
N ALA A 88 -6.60 -10.77 -14.69
CA ALA A 88 -5.83 -9.63 -15.23
C ALA A 88 -6.14 -8.32 -14.51
N SER A 89 -7.41 -8.05 -14.18
CA SER A 89 -7.77 -6.82 -13.46
C SER A 89 -7.34 -6.88 -11.99
N LEU A 90 -7.33 -8.07 -11.37
CA LEU A 90 -6.77 -8.28 -10.05
C LEU A 90 -5.27 -8.00 -10.01
N GLU A 91 -4.50 -8.57 -10.95
CA GLU A 91 -3.05 -8.33 -11.05
C GLU A 91 -2.73 -6.86 -11.29
N GLN A 92 -3.50 -6.20 -12.17
CA GLN A 92 -3.35 -4.76 -12.42
C GLN A 92 -3.59 -3.94 -11.15
N GLU A 93 -4.62 -4.27 -10.38
CA GLU A 93 -4.92 -3.57 -9.14
C GLU A 93 -3.86 -3.82 -8.06
N MET A 94 -3.39 -5.06 -7.90
CA MET A 94 -2.32 -5.38 -6.95
C MET A 94 -1.02 -4.64 -7.32
N SER A 95 -0.69 -4.55 -8.62
CA SER A 95 0.44 -3.75 -9.11
C SER A 95 0.26 -2.26 -8.81
N ARG A 96 -0.95 -1.73 -9.00
CA ARG A 96 -1.31 -0.35 -8.66
C ARG A 96 -1.23 -0.09 -7.16
N LEU A 97 -1.46 -1.05 -6.28
CA LEU A 97 -1.45 -0.86 -4.82
C LEU A 97 -0.08 -1.16 -4.16
N GLY A 98 0.85 -1.73 -4.91
CA GLY A 98 2.16 -2.16 -4.42
C GLY A 98 3.27 -1.11 -4.45
N TYR A 99 2.96 0.18 -4.62
CA TYR A 99 3.95 1.27 -4.64
C TYR A 99 4.51 1.67 -3.27
#